data_AF-A0A5E8AVW5-F1
#
_entry.id   AF-A0A5E8AVW5-F1
#
_cell.length_a   1.000
_cell.length_b   1.000
_cell.length_c   1.000
_cell.angle_alpha   90.00
_cell.angle_beta   90.00
_cell.angle_gamma   90.00
#
_symmetry.space_group_name_H-M   'P 1'
#
loop_
_entity.id
_entity.type
_entity.pdbx_description
1 polymer ?
#
loop_
_entity_poly.entity_id
_entity_poly.type
_entity_poly.pdbx_seq_one_letter_code
_entity_poly.pdbx_strand_id
1 'polypeptide(L)'
;MRKTRLTGKQGLGSLAMRRIVRSPQEPLGLEERVVPLRQTLRVSTGDHRKIRGTLAKSGNLRTATSTIHAFHLVKVSNVGIFSYMSTSQMTLLTQGEFSELSLHEKNSYLQDVARQYLEARGDQFTPLSKDALSRLRRYYSRRSLADLQLEKVQDDEMRHALERLSGAIRVGHFEKVLESEIPPSASENRMMRPPPIDDEQMMFFVPDIYDAPLKDDVNLMDVAPFTLSKTKREGLIRYELKDCVITIEGGAETGIANAHDYDIFLNMVTYLAEEMRKFRKTPQGSLPPRVYRPTAAQILKFCRRGDGGRQYLELEKALDRLQATRVKITNLDGHKRRATESFPLIGRYKVISRTTQNKIDQVELDIPDWVYEGVVNPEKKATILTLNPDYFLITKPTARFIYRLARKAAGQGEAFYALKDLHHRSGSPLPPGKFEKSIEAIVKQSKNEPLPDYDLSLKDGRNGRILVMSKRTELAAG
;
A
#
# COMPACT_ATOMS: atom_id res chain seq x y z
N MET A 1 25.72 -19.42 50.91
CA MET A 1 25.70 -19.59 49.44
C MET A 1 24.84 -20.79 49.07
N ARG A 2 23.62 -20.58 48.58
CA ARG A 2 22.79 -21.61 47.93
C ARG A 2 22.10 -20.97 46.73
N LYS A 3 22.28 -21.58 45.55
CA LYS A 3 21.74 -21.17 44.25
C LYS A 3 20.23 -21.41 44.21
N THR A 4 19.46 -20.38 43.85
CA THR A 4 18.02 -20.50 43.55
C THR A 4 17.83 -20.49 42.04
N ARG A 5 17.25 -21.57 41.50
CA ARG A 5 16.79 -21.69 40.10
C ARG A 5 15.61 -20.73 39.86
N LEU A 6 15.75 -19.83 38.89
CA LEU A 6 14.64 -19.10 38.29
C LEU A 6 14.06 -19.96 37.15
N THR A 7 12.92 -20.58 37.39
CA THR A 7 12.12 -21.27 36.37
C THR A 7 11.33 -20.26 35.54
N GLY A 8 11.40 -20.42 34.22
CA GLY A 8 10.85 -19.50 33.23
C GLY A 8 9.34 -19.30 33.28
N LYS A 9 8.92 -18.04 33.20
CA LYS A 9 7.59 -17.64 32.75
C LYS A 9 7.55 -17.82 31.23
N GLN A 10 6.97 -18.91 30.76
CA GLN A 10 6.65 -19.09 29.34
C GLN A 10 5.50 -18.17 28.93
N GLY A 11 5.65 -17.53 27.76
CA GLY A 11 4.72 -16.55 27.20
C GLY A 11 3.33 -17.11 26.93
N LEU A 12 2.36 -16.68 27.75
CA LEU A 12 0.93 -16.92 27.56
C LEU A 12 0.32 -16.01 26.48
N GLY A 13 0.94 -14.87 26.16
CA GLY A 13 0.36 -13.87 25.23
C GLY A 13 0.19 -14.34 23.79
N SER A 14 1.07 -15.24 23.34
CA SER A 14 0.98 -15.89 22.03
C SER A 14 -0.20 -16.87 21.90
N LEU A 15 -0.71 -17.43 23.01
CA LEU A 15 -1.80 -18.43 22.97
C LEU A 15 -3.19 -17.77 22.83
N ALA A 16 -3.40 -16.61 23.44
CA ALA A 16 -4.67 -15.89 23.41
C ALA A 16 -5.05 -15.43 21.98
N MET A 17 -4.08 -14.87 21.24
CA MET A 17 -4.24 -14.47 19.84
C MET A 17 -4.58 -15.66 18.91
N ARG A 18 -4.04 -16.86 19.19
CA ARG A 18 -4.18 -18.03 18.30
C ARG A 18 -5.55 -18.70 18.34
N ARG A 19 -6.33 -18.56 19.42
CA ARG A 19 -7.69 -19.13 19.48
C ARG A 19 -8.65 -18.47 18.49
N ILE A 20 -8.31 -17.30 17.94
CA ILE A 20 -9.08 -16.60 16.91
C ILE A 20 -9.05 -17.37 15.56
N VAL A 21 -8.14 -18.34 15.38
CA VAL A 21 -7.82 -18.97 14.07
C VAL A 21 -8.61 -20.27 13.78
N ARG A 22 -9.76 -20.53 14.44
CA ARG A 22 -10.66 -21.61 14.01
C ARG A 22 -12.06 -21.07 13.72
N SER A 23 -12.25 -20.56 12.51
CA SER A 23 -13.57 -20.49 11.89
C SER A 23 -13.87 -21.86 11.26
N PRO A 24 -14.78 -22.69 11.79
CA PRO A 24 -15.30 -23.82 11.04
C PRO A 24 -16.40 -23.28 10.11
N GLN A 25 -16.12 -23.22 8.81
CA GLN A 25 -17.18 -23.19 7.81
C GLN A 25 -17.67 -24.64 7.67
N GLU A 26 -18.80 -24.99 8.27
CA GLU A 26 -19.60 -26.11 7.80
C GLU A 26 -20.30 -25.67 6.51
N PRO A 27 -20.13 -26.37 5.38
CA PRO A 27 -20.92 -26.08 4.20
C PRO A 27 -22.37 -26.50 4.45
N LEU A 28 -23.28 -25.52 4.34
CA LEU A 28 -24.70 -25.80 4.15
C LEU A 28 -24.84 -26.67 2.89
N GLY A 29 -25.39 -27.87 3.08
CA GLY A 29 -25.52 -28.90 2.06
C GLY A 29 -26.17 -28.41 0.77
N LEU A 30 -25.40 -28.51 -0.30
CA LEU A 30 -25.87 -28.69 -1.67
C LEU A 30 -25.12 -29.92 -2.19
N GLU A 31 -25.84 -31.02 -2.39
CA GLU A 31 -25.34 -32.19 -3.10
C GLU A 31 -25.04 -31.79 -4.55
N GLU A 32 -23.77 -31.69 -4.92
CA GLU A 32 -23.35 -31.78 -6.31
C GLU A 32 -22.35 -32.92 -6.48
N ARG A 33 -22.75 -33.86 -7.34
CA ARG A 33 -22.03 -35.07 -7.71
C ARG A 33 -20.69 -34.72 -8.35
N VAL A 34 -19.59 -35.12 -7.70
CA VAL A 34 -18.25 -35.10 -8.30
C VAL A 34 -18.11 -36.31 -9.23
N VAL A 35 -17.97 -36.07 -10.54
CA VAL A 35 -17.55 -37.07 -11.53
C VAL A 35 -16.03 -36.95 -11.74
N PRO A 36 -15.23 -38.01 -11.51
CA PRO A 36 -13.78 -37.94 -11.73
C PRO A 36 -13.44 -38.26 -13.19
N LEU A 37 -12.88 -37.28 -13.93
CA LEU A 37 -12.20 -37.55 -15.20
C LEU A 37 -10.73 -37.92 -14.93
N ARG A 38 -10.46 -39.22 -14.95
CA ARG A 38 -9.13 -39.77 -15.22
C ARG A 38 -8.84 -39.62 -16.71
N GLN A 39 -7.78 -38.91 -17.07
CA GLN A 39 -7.05 -39.21 -18.30
C GLN A 39 -5.54 -39.15 -18.06
N THR A 40 -4.96 -40.34 -18.05
CA THR A 40 -3.55 -40.66 -18.22
C THR A 40 -3.12 -40.39 -19.67
N LEU A 41 -2.03 -39.66 -19.87
CA LEU A 41 -1.22 -39.74 -21.08
C LEU A 41 0.26 -39.85 -20.71
N ARG A 42 0.81 -41.05 -20.97
CA ARG A 42 2.25 -41.35 -21.04
C ARG A 42 2.77 -40.94 -22.41
N VAL A 43 3.93 -40.29 -22.48
CA VAL A 43 4.90 -40.38 -23.60
C VAL A 43 6.30 -40.15 -22.98
N SER A 44 7.05 -41.22 -22.70
CA SER A 44 8.11 -41.85 -23.52
C SER A 44 9.42 -41.04 -23.58
N THR A 45 10.42 -41.58 -22.90
CA THR A 45 11.86 -41.26 -22.92
C THR A 45 12.48 -41.42 -24.31
N GLY A 46 13.45 -40.56 -24.64
CA GLY A 46 14.36 -40.70 -25.79
C GLY A 46 15.62 -39.88 -25.57
N ASP A 47 16.74 -40.58 -25.41
CA ASP A 47 18.10 -40.12 -25.13
C ASP A 47 18.79 -39.58 -26.41
N HIS A 48 19.76 -38.66 -26.24
CA HIS A 48 21.10 -38.68 -26.87
C HIS A 48 21.76 -37.31 -27.11
N ARG A 49 23.04 -37.28 -26.71
CA ARG A 49 24.06 -36.24 -26.88
C ARG A 49 24.66 -36.22 -28.31
N LYS A 50 25.44 -35.16 -28.56
CA LYS A 50 26.40 -34.88 -29.67
C LYS A 50 25.71 -34.22 -30.88
N ILE A 51 26.26 -33.21 -31.54
CA ILE A 51 27.61 -33.14 -32.15
C ILE A 51 28.06 -31.66 -32.28
N ARG A 52 29.37 -31.44 -32.05
CA ARG A 52 30.15 -30.22 -32.37
C ARG A 52 30.49 -30.18 -33.87
N GLY A 53 30.46 -28.97 -34.44
CA GLY A 53 31.45 -28.48 -35.42
C GLY A 53 31.21 -28.80 -36.91
N THR A 54 31.37 -27.79 -37.78
CA THR A 54 32.63 -27.48 -38.52
C THR A 54 32.33 -26.83 -39.88
N LEU A 55 33.20 -25.88 -40.28
CA LEU A 55 33.49 -25.31 -41.61
C LEU A 55 32.51 -24.29 -42.22
N ALA A 56 32.91 -23.28 -43.00
CA ALA A 56 34.17 -22.59 -43.31
C ALA A 56 33.90 -21.62 -44.48
N LYS A 57 34.67 -20.52 -44.54
CA LYS A 57 35.12 -19.81 -45.77
C LYS A 57 34.11 -19.07 -46.67
N SER A 58 34.10 -17.74 -46.54
CA SER A 58 34.43 -16.72 -47.57
C SER A 58 34.11 -15.35 -46.93
N GLY A 59 34.99 -14.36 -46.79
CA GLY A 59 36.00 -13.88 -47.74
C GLY A 59 35.47 -12.65 -48.48
N ASN A 60 35.29 -11.50 -47.79
CA ASN A 60 35.65 -10.16 -48.30
C ASN A 60 35.33 -9.04 -47.30
N LEU A 61 36.38 -8.44 -46.74
CA LEU A 61 36.34 -7.10 -46.17
C LEU A 61 36.39 -6.08 -47.33
N ARG A 62 35.33 -5.28 -47.46
CA ARG A 62 35.36 -3.89 -47.98
C ARG A 62 33.95 -3.31 -47.91
N THR A 63 33.64 -2.66 -46.79
CA THR A 63 32.79 -1.45 -46.64
C THR A 63 32.61 -1.20 -45.14
N ALA A 64 33.65 -0.66 -44.52
CA ALA A 64 33.60 -0.13 -43.17
C ALA A 64 33.12 1.32 -43.21
N THR A 65 31.79 1.54 -43.24
CA THR A 65 31.12 2.79 -42.80
C THR A 65 29.59 2.63 -42.83
N SER A 66 29.05 1.80 -41.94
CA SER A 66 27.66 1.90 -41.41
C SER A 66 27.37 0.72 -40.49
N THR A 67 27.88 0.77 -39.26
CA THR A 67 27.42 -0.14 -38.18
C THR A 67 27.63 0.50 -36.81
N ILE A 68 27.02 1.67 -36.61
CA ILE A 68 26.65 2.18 -35.28
C ILE A 68 25.23 2.71 -35.44
N HIS A 69 24.26 1.82 -35.67
CA HIS A 69 22.80 2.10 -35.61
C HIS A 69 22.04 0.78 -35.82
N ALA A 70 22.26 -0.24 -34.96
CA ALA A 70 21.41 -1.44 -34.95
C ALA A 70 21.66 -2.31 -33.70
N PHE A 71 21.64 -1.73 -32.50
CA PHE A 71 21.59 -2.52 -31.25
C PHE A 71 20.85 -1.71 -30.17
N HIS A 72 19.56 -1.47 -30.39
CA HIS A 72 18.58 -1.14 -29.34
C HIS A 72 17.16 -1.31 -29.90
N LEU A 73 16.75 -2.57 -30.09
CA LEU A 73 15.36 -2.96 -30.32
C LEU A 73 15.19 -4.43 -29.92
N VAL A 74 15.54 -4.72 -28.66
CA VAL A 74 15.07 -5.95 -27.98
C VAL A 74 13.81 -5.57 -27.22
N LYS A 75 12.69 -6.02 -27.79
CA LYS A 75 11.36 -6.18 -27.21
C LYS A 75 11.33 -6.11 -25.67
N VAL A 76 10.87 -4.98 -25.15
CA VAL A 76 10.13 -4.94 -23.88
C VAL A 76 8.68 -5.29 -24.25
N SER A 77 8.36 -6.58 -24.25
CA SER A 77 7.02 -7.10 -24.50
C SER A 77 6.65 -7.98 -23.31
N ASN A 78 5.94 -7.36 -22.34
CA ASN A 78 5.12 -7.94 -21.26
C ASN A 78 5.33 -7.18 -19.94
N VAL A 79 4.78 -5.97 -19.90
CA VAL A 79 4.26 -5.38 -18.66
C VAL A 79 2.79 -5.09 -18.98
N GLY A 80 1.90 -5.65 -18.17
CA GLY A 80 0.45 -5.59 -18.37
C GLY A 80 0.00 -4.15 -18.62
N ILE A 81 -0.73 -3.99 -19.73
CA ILE A 81 -1.29 -2.73 -20.17
C ILE A 81 -2.38 -2.33 -19.16
N PHE A 82 -2.00 -1.57 -18.13
CA PHE A 82 -2.89 -0.52 -17.63
C PHE A 82 -2.89 0.55 -18.71
N SER A 83 -3.92 0.51 -19.56
CA SER A 83 -4.23 1.58 -20.49
C SER A 83 -4.54 2.83 -19.64
N TYR A 84 -3.50 3.60 -19.30
CA TYR A 84 -3.68 5.00 -18.98
C TYR A 84 -4.32 5.61 -20.22
N MET A 85 -5.64 5.84 -20.13
CA MET A 85 -6.34 6.65 -21.11
C MET A 85 -5.51 7.91 -21.29
N SER A 86 -5.07 8.15 -22.53
CA SER A 86 -4.43 9.39 -22.95
C SER A 86 -5.24 10.54 -22.37
N THR A 87 -4.73 11.17 -21.31
CA THR A 87 -5.25 12.46 -20.86
C THR A 87 -5.12 13.38 -22.07
N SER A 88 -6.23 14.00 -22.48
CA SER A 88 -6.22 15.05 -23.50
C SER A 88 -5.04 15.96 -23.21
N GLN A 89 -4.13 16.15 -24.18
CA GLN A 89 -2.92 16.97 -23.99
C GLN A 89 -3.30 18.33 -23.39
N MET A 90 -3.11 18.49 -22.09
CA MET A 90 -3.40 19.74 -21.42
C MET A 90 -2.40 20.76 -21.94
N THR A 91 -2.88 21.77 -22.66
CA THR A 91 -2.02 22.85 -23.15
C THR A 91 -1.70 23.77 -21.99
N LEU A 92 -0.51 23.61 -21.42
CA LEU A 92 -0.02 24.44 -20.33
C LEU A 92 0.75 25.64 -20.89
N LEU A 93 0.61 26.81 -20.24
CA LEU A 93 1.43 27.99 -20.54
C LEU A 93 2.92 27.68 -20.38
N THR A 94 3.72 28.28 -21.26
CA THR A 94 5.19 28.27 -21.17
C THR A 94 5.66 29.02 -19.92
N GLN A 95 6.97 29.00 -19.65
CA GLN A 95 7.51 29.70 -18.47
C GLN A 95 7.42 31.21 -18.65
N GLY A 96 7.78 31.68 -19.85
CA GLY A 96 7.75 33.09 -20.22
C GLY A 96 6.35 33.66 -20.04
N GLU A 97 5.36 33.06 -20.71
CA GLU A 97 3.96 33.48 -20.63
C GLU A 97 3.44 33.45 -19.19
N PHE A 98 3.75 32.40 -18.42
CA PHE A 98 3.33 32.33 -17.02
C PHE A 98 4.00 33.41 -16.16
N SER A 99 5.25 33.80 -16.47
CA SER A 99 5.99 34.79 -15.68
C SER A 99 5.41 36.19 -15.82
N GLU A 100 4.87 36.53 -16.99
CA GLU A 100 4.26 37.83 -17.33
C GLU A 100 2.94 38.09 -16.60
N LEU A 101 2.23 37.02 -16.19
CA LEU A 101 0.98 37.13 -15.45
C LEU A 101 1.16 37.78 -14.06
N SER A 102 0.19 38.58 -13.63
CA SER A 102 0.08 39.06 -12.25
C SER A 102 -0.16 37.91 -11.26
N LEU A 103 0.00 38.17 -9.96
CA LEU A 103 -0.26 37.16 -8.93
C LEU A 103 -1.69 36.62 -8.97
N HIS A 104 -2.67 37.48 -9.26
CA HIS A 104 -4.08 37.10 -9.35
C HIS A 104 -4.32 36.22 -10.57
N GLU A 105 -3.80 36.60 -11.74
CA GLU A 105 -3.93 35.84 -12.98
C GLU A 105 -3.23 34.49 -12.89
N LYS A 106 -2.03 34.42 -12.28
CA LYS A 106 -1.34 33.17 -11.97
C LYS A 106 -2.22 32.21 -11.17
N ASN A 107 -2.93 32.73 -10.17
CA ASN A 107 -3.82 31.91 -9.35
C ASN A 107 -5.05 31.44 -10.11
N SER A 108 -5.67 32.34 -10.88
CA SER A 108 -6.84 31.98 -11.70
C SER A 108 -6.48 30.88 -12.69
N TYR A 109 -5.38 31.07 -13.43
CA TYR A 109 -4.87 30.09 -14.37
C TYR A 109 -4.63 28.73 -13.71
N LEU A 110 -3.95 28.68 -12.55
CA LEU A 110 -3.70 27.41 -11.84
C LEU A 110 -4.99 26.75 -11.34
N GLN A 111 -6.01 27.51 -10.95
CA GLN A 111 -7.32 26.97 -10.60
C GLN A 111 -8.05 26.41 -11.82
N ASP A 112 -7.96 27.08 -12.97
CA ASP A 112 -8.60 26.65 -14.21
C ASP A 112 -7.94 25.39 -14.76
N VAL A 113 -6.60 25.30 -14.70
CA VAL A 113 -5.87 24.07 -15.02
C VAL A 113 -6.27 22.92 -14.09
N ALA A 114 -6.38 23.17 -12.78
CA ALA A 114 -6.86 22.16 -11.83
C ALA A 114 -8.30 21.70 -12.12
N ARG A 115 -9.18 22.62 -12.52
CA ARG A 115 -10.56 22.33 -12.93
C ARG A 115 -10.59 21.43 -14.15
N GLN A 116 -9.90 21.82 -15.22
CA GLN A 116 -9.84 21.03 -16.46
C GLN A 116 -9.24 19.65 -16.21
N TYR A 117 -8.20 19.56 -15.39
CA TYR A 117 -7.58 18.29 -15.02
C TYR A 117 -8.54 17.36 -14.26
N LEU A 118 -9.33 17.90 -13.32
CA LEU A 118 -10.33 17.14 -12.57
C LEU A 118 -11.53 16.75 -13.44
N GLU A 119 -12.02 17.65 -14.28
CA GLU A 119 -13.11 17.40 -15.23
C GLU A 119 -12.76 16.32 -16.25
N ALA A 120 -11.55 16.36 -16.82
CA ALA A 120 -11.05 15.32 -17.73
C ALA A 120 -11.00 13.93 -17.09
N ARG A 121 -10.91 13.87 -15.76
CA ARG A 121 -10.89 12.64 -14.97
C ARG A 121 -12.27 12.25 -14.41
N GLY A 122 -13.30 13.08 -14.60
CA GLY A 122 -14.62 12.88 -14.03
C GLY A 122 -14.72 13.13 -12.51
N ASP A 123 -13.74 13.81 -11.93
CA ASP A 123 -13.73 14.16 -10.50
C ASP A 123 -14.41 15.53 -10.27
N GLN A 124 -14.97 15.73 -9.06
CA GLN A 124 -15.58 17.01 -8.70
C GLN A 124 -14.50 18.07 -8.43
N PHE A 125 -14.60 19.22 -9.10
CA PHE A 125 -13.69 20.34 -8.85
C PHE A 125 -13.80 20.83 -7.41
N THR A 126 -12.66 20.82 -6.70
CA THR A 126 -12.49 21.51 -5.42
C THR A 126 -11.39 22.57 -5.57
N PRO A 127 -11.65 23.84 -5.20
CA PRO A 127 -10.64 24.89 -5.31
C PRO A 127 -9.35 24.57 -4.56
N LEU A 128 -8.20 24.83 -5.19
CA LEU A 128 -6.89 24.70 -4.57
C LEU A 128 -6.72 25.69 -3.41
N SER A 129 -6.04 25.25 -2.35
CA SER A 129 -5.72 26.10 -1.21
C SER A 129 -4.67 27.18 -1.55
N LYS A 130 -4.58 28.24 -0.74
CA LYS A 130 -3.53 29.29 -0.90
C LYS A 130 -2.11 28.70 -0.90
N ASP A 131 -1.87 27.69 -0.07
CA ASP A 131 -0.58 27.01 0.02
C ASP A 131 -0.29 26.16 -1.21
N ALA A 132 -1.29 25.45 -1.71
CA ALA A 132 -1.20 24.66 -2.94
C ALA A 132 -0.88 25.56 -4.14
N LEU A 133 -1.61 26.67 -4.31
CA LEU A 133 -1.32 27.67 -5.34
C LEU A 133 0.09 28.23 -5.21
N SER A 134 0.56 28.49 -3.98
CA SER A 134 1.93 28.96 -3.74
C SER A 134 2.98 27.95 -4.18
N ARG A 135 2.78 26.66 -3.90
CA ARG A 135 3.70 25.58 -4.32
C ARG A 135 3.69 25.40 -5.84
N LEU A 136 2.53 25.42 -6.47
CA LEU A 136 2.40 25.32 -7.93
C LEU A 136 3.04 26.51 -8.65
N ARG A 137 2.86 27.74 -8.16
CA ARG A 137 3.57 28.91 -8.69
C ARG A 137 5.09 28.74 -8.59
N ARG A 138 5.59 28.34 -7.41
CA ARG A 138 7.02 28.09 -7.20
C ARG A 138 7.54 27.03 -8.15
N TYR A 139 6.77 25.98 -8.41
CA TYR A 139 7.11 24.95 -9.37
C TYR A 139 7.21 25.51 -10.79
N TYR A 140 6.19 26.25 -11.24
CA TYR A 140 6.16 26.95 -12.53
C TYR A 140 7.34 27.92 -12.73
N SER A 141 7.83 28.54 -11.66
CA SER A 141 8.96 29.48 -11.71
C SER A 141 10.35 28.82 -11.71
N ARG A 142 10.47 27.50 -11.48
CA ARG A 142 11.78 26.82 -11.53
C ARG A 142 12.26 26.73 -12.97
N ARG A 143 13.50 27.18 -13.24
CA ARG A 143 14.19 26.90 -14.51
C ARG A 143 14.62 25.43 -14.52
N SER A 144 14.26 24.69 -15.56
CA SER A 144 14.81 23.35 -15.77
C SER A 144 16.28 23.44 -16.21
N LEU A 145 17.02 22.33 -16.10
CA LEU A 145 18.41 22.27 -16.55
C LEU A 145 18.54 22.50 -18.06
N ALA A 146 17.52 22.12 -18.83
CA ALA A 146 17.41 22.44 -20.25
C ALA A 146 17.24 23.95 -20.48
N ASP A 147 16.40 24.62 -19.69
CA ASP A 147 16.19 26.08 -19.81
C ASP A 147 17.46 26.87 -19.51
N LEU A 148 18.30 26.37 -18.59
CA LEU A 148 19.61 26.94 -18.27
C LEU A 148 20.66 26.74 -19.39
N GLN A 149 20.45 25.76 -20.27
CA GLN A 149 21.36 25.45 -21.38
C GLN A 149 20.92 26.08 -22.70
N LEU A 150 19.63 26.42 -22.87
CA LEU A 150 19.09 27.08 -24.08
C LEU A 150 19.84 28.38 -24.43
N GLU A 151 20.21 29.18 -23.43
CA GLU A 151 20.98 30.43 -23.62
C GLU A 151 22.38 30.19 -24.22
N LYS A 152 22.91 28.96 -24.14
CA LYS A 152 24.27 28.59 -24.57
C LYS A 152 24.31 27.83 -25.89
N VAL A 153 23.16 27.37 -26.39
CA VAL A 153 23.06 26.60 -27.63
C VAL A 153 22.92 27.56 -28.81
N GLN A 154 23.93 27.64 -29.66
CA GLN A 154 23.93 28.51 -30.85
C GLN A 154 23.13 27.93 -32.04
N ASP A 155 22.90 26.62 -32.04
CA ASP A 155 22.17 25.92 -33.09
C ASP A 155 20.65 26.01 -32.87
N ASP A 156 19.92 26.57 -33.83
CA ASP A 156 18.49 26.83 -33.72
C ASP A 156 17.64 25.55 -33.72
N GLU A 157 18.04 24.50 -34.46
CA GLU A 157 17.32 23.22 -34.46
C GLU A 157 17.46 22.49 -33.13
N MET A 158 18.68 22.46 -32.58
CA MET A 158 18.96 21.88 -31.27
C MET A 158 18.27 22.66 -30.16
N ARG A 159 18.20 24.00 -30.26
CA ARG A 159 17.44 24.86 -29.34
C ARG A 159 15.96 24.49 -29.34
N HIS A 160 15.32 24.38 -30.50
CA HIS A 160 13.91 23.98 -30.61
C HIS A 160 13.65 22.53 -30.18
N ALA A 161 14.61 21.61 -30.36
CA ALA A 161 14.50 20.25 -29.83
C ALA A 161 14.54 20.24 -28.29
N LEU A 162 15.43 21.03 -27.69
CA LEU A 162 15.55 21.18 -26.24
C LEU A 162 14.34 21.90 -25.62
N GLU A 163 13.76 22.90 -26.30
CA GLU A 163 12.51 23.55 -25.89
C GLU A 163 11.34 22.56 -25.85
N ARG A 164 11.19 21.73 -26.89
CA ARG A 164 10.16 20.68 -26.92
C ARG A 164 10.36 19.64 -25.83
N LEU A 165 11.60 19.20 -25.62
CA LEU A 165 11.96 18.27 -24.54
C LEU A 165 11.65 18.87 -23.16
N SER A 166 12.09 20.11 -22.91
CA SER A 166 11.83 20.86 -21.66
C SER A 166 10.33 21.00 -21.41
N GLY A 167 9.57 21.39 -22.44
CA GLY A 167 8.11 21.48 -22.40
C GLY A 167 7.45 20.15 -22.02
N ALA A 168 7.82 19.05 -22.69
CA ALA A 168 7.26 17.73 -22.42
C ALA A 168 7.58 17.21 -21.01
N ILE A 169 8.82 17.37 -20.55
CA ILE A 169 9.23 17.01 -19.18
C ILE A 169 8.42 17.83 -18.17
N ARG A 170 8.27 19.13 -18.41
CA ARG A 170 7.52 20.02 -17.53
C ARG A 170 6.04 19.66 -17.46
N VAL A 171 5.37 19.36 -18.58
CA VAL A 171 3.96 18.95 -18.56
C VAL A 171 3.79 17.67 -17.75
N GLY A 172 4.60 16.64 -18.03
CA GLY A 172 4.52 15.36 -17.32
C GLY A 172 4.79 15.46 -15.81
N HIS A 173 5.72 16.31 -15.38
CA HIS A 173 5.93 16.55 -13.95
C HIS A 173 4.91 17.52 -13.35
N PHE A 174 4.39 18.48 -14.11
CA PHE A 174 3.39 19.43 -13.62
C PHE A 174 2.09 18.74 -13.27
N GLU A 175 1.56 17.86 -14.13
CA GLU A 175 0.35 17.07 -13.84
C GLU A 175 0.50 16.30 -12.52
N LYS A 176 1.68 15.72 -12.28
CA LYS A 176 1.97 14.97 -11.07
C LYS A 176 2.06 15.86 -9.82
N VAL A 177 2.67 17.04 -9.93
CA VAL A 177 2.71 18.01 -8.83
C VAL A 177 1.31 18.55 -8.55
N LEU A 178 0.55 18.86 -9.59
CA LEU A 178 -0.85 19.27 -9.49
C LEU A 178 -1.67 18.21 -8.75
N GLU A 179 -1.55 16.94 -9.11
CA GLU A 179 -2.20 15.83 -8.42
C GLU A 179 -1.90 15.81 -6.92
N SER A 180 -0.66 16.08 -6.51
CA SER A 180 -0.28 16.14 -5.09
C SER A 180 -0.91 17.30 -4.31
N GLU A 181 -1.31 18.36 -5.02
CA GLU A 181 -1.86 19.60 -4.45
C GLU A 181 -3.38 19.65 -4.49
N ILE A 182 -4.01 18.74 -5.25
CA ILE A 182 -5.46 18.56 -5.28
C ILE A 182 -5.93 18.13 -3.89
N PRO A 183 -6.95 18.80 -3.32
CA PRO A 183 -7.50 18.43 -2.03
C PRO A 183 -7.95 16.96 -2.00
N PRO A 184 -7.76 16.25 -0.87
CA PRO A 184 -8.20 14.85 -0.72
C PRO A 184 -9.70 14.64 -1.01
N SER A 185 -10.53 15.68 -0.87
CA SER A 185 -11.96 15.64 -1.16
C SER A 185 -12.29 15.44 -2.64
N ALA A 186 -11.42 15.85 -3.55
CA ALA A 186 -11.63 15.63 -4.99
C ALA A 186 -11.24 14.20 -5.41
N SER A 187 -10.26 13.58 -4.73
CA SER A 187 -9.85 12.18 -4.95
C SER A 187 -10.63 11.16 -4.12
N GLU A 188 -11.53 11.61 -3.24
CA GLU A 188 -12.32 10.77 -2.32
C GLU A 188 -13.26 9.79 -3.02
N ASN A 189 -13.62 10.08 -4.26
CA ASN A 189 -14.47 9.18 -5.03
C ASN A 189 -13.74 7.93 -5.50
N ARG A 190 -12.40 7.95 -5.68
CA ARG A 190 -11.61 6.83 -6.21
C ARG A 190 -11.48 5.65 -5.24
N MET A 191 -11.35 4.45 -5.79
CA MET A 191 -11.00 3.25 -5.03
C MET A 191 -9.49 3.21 -4.80
N MET A 192 -8.74 3.53 -5.86
CA MET A 192 -7.29 3.52 -5.90
C MET A 192 -6.76 4.91 -6.21
N ARG A 193 -5.84 5.41 -5.39
CA ARG A 193 -5.07 6.62 -5.71
C ARG A 193 -3.90 6.26 -6.65
N PRO A 194 -3.44 7.19 -7.48
CA PRO A 194 -2.26 6.94 -8.30
C PRO A 194 -1.01 6.70 -7.42
N PRO A 195 -0.07 5.87 -7.89
CA PRO A 195 1.22 5.71 -7.24
C PRO A 195 1.99 7.05 -7.24
N PRO A 196 2.83 7.31 -6.22
CA PRO A 196 3.71 8.48 -6.20
C PRO A 196 4.65 8.56 -7.42
N ILE A 197 5.14 9.77 -7.69
CA ILE A 197 6.08 10.05 -8.81
C ILE A 197 7.35 9.19 -8.70
N ASP A 198 7.89 9.07 -7.49
CA ASP A 198 9.14 8.39 -7.19
C ASP A 198 8.94 6.90 -6.83
N ASP A 199 7.76 6.33 -7.16
CA ASP A 199 7.52 4.89 -7.01
C ASP A 199 8.32 4.11 -8.08
N GLU A 200 8.53 4.69 -9.27
CA GLU A 200 9.33 4.11 -10.36
C GLU A 200 10.82 4.50 -10.30
N GLN A 201 11.15 5.69 -9.78
CA GLN A 201 12.52 6.22 -9.79
C GLN A 201 13.17 6.11 -8.41
N MET A 202 14.37 5.51 -8.39
CA MET A 202 15.30 5.35 -7.25
C MET A 202 15.09 4.09 -6.38
N MET A 203 15.15 2.92 -7.01
CA MET A 203 15.50 1.64 -6.36
C MET A 203 17.00 1.51 -6.02
N PHE A 204 17.85 2.47 -6.42
CA PHE A 204 19.31 2.30 -6.38
C PHE A 204 19.99 2.69 -5.05
N PHE A 205 19.35 3.52 -4.21
CA PHE A 205 19.97 4.07 -2.98
C PHE A 205 19.15 3.86 -1.70
N VAL A 206 18.08 3.08 -1.77
CA VAL A 206 17.21 2.78 -0.62
C VAL A 206 17.52 1.35 -0.16
N PRO A 207 17.73 1.09 1.15
CA PRO A 207 18.06 -0.25 1.64
C PRO A 207 17.05 -1.33 1.20
N ASP A 208 17.50 -2.57 0.95
CA ASP A 208 16.68 -3.71 0.48
C ASP A 208 15.37 -3.97 1.26
N ILE A 209 15.27 -3.46 2.49
CA ILE A 209 14.09 -3.63 3.35
C ILE A 209 12.86 -2.89 2.79
N TYR A 210 13.05 -1.92 1.89
CA TYR A 210 11.94 -1.15 1.33
C TYR A 210 11.35 -1.77 0.05
N ASP A 211 12.03 -2.76 -0.52
CA ASP A 211 11.50 -3.70 -1.54
C ASP A 211 10.95 -4.99 -0.90
N ALA A 212 10.85 -5.01 0.43
CA ALA A 212 10.30 -6.13 1.18
C ALA A 212 8.84 -6.42 0.81
N PRO A 213 8.45 -7.70 0.69
CA PRO A 213 7.03 -8.03 0.54
C PRO A 213 6.25 -7.59 1.77
N LEU A 214 5.28 -6.68 1.58
CA LEU A 214 4.43 -6.13 2.64
C LEU A 214 3.82 -7.23 3.52
N LYS A 215 3.94 -7.08 4.85
CA LYS A 215 3.44 -8.03 5.85
C LYS A 215 2.38 -7.40 6.76
N ASP A 216 1.37 -8.20 7.10
CA ASP A 216 0.34 -7.88 8.10
C ASP A 216 0.17 -9.05 9.08
N ASP A 217 -0.26 -8.76 10.32
CA ASP A 217 -0.49 -9.76 11.35
C ASP A 217 -1.90 -10.36 11.25
N VAL A 218 -1.96 -11.68 11.10
CA VAL A 218 -3.18 -12.45 10.86
C VAL A 218 -4.22 -12.31 11.98
N ASN A 219 -3.77 -12.06 13.22
CA ASN A 219 -4.67 -11.98 14.36
C ASN A 219 -5.54 -10.72 14.30
N LEU A 220 -5.07 -9.66 13.65
CA LEU A 220 -5.80 -8.40 13.47
C LEU A 220 -6.54 -8.29 12.14
N MET A 221 -6.50 -9.28 11.26
CA MET A 221 -7.15 -9.18 9.93
C MET A 221 -8.66 -9.49 9.93
N ASP A 222 -9.18 -10.14 10.98
CA ASP A 222 -10.62 -10.47 11.09
C ASP A 222 -11.50 -9.31 11.55
N VAL A 223 -10.88 -8.27 12.08
CA VAL A 223 -11.51 -7.06 12.61
C VAL A 223 -10.74 -5.84 12.14
N ALA A 224 -11.31 -4.64 12.22
CA ALA A 224 -10.54 -3.42 11.97
C ALA A 224 -9.83 -2.98 13.27
N PRO A 225 -8.47 -3.01 13.35
CA PRO A 225 -7.74 -2.49 14.51
C PRO A 225 -7.62 -0.95 14.49
N PHE A 226 -8.29 -0.30 13.53
CA PHE A 226 -8.27 1.13 13.28
C PHE A 226 -9.66 1.65 12.99
N THR A 227 -9.86 2.98 13.07
CA THR A 227 -11.11 3.61 12.65
C THR A 227 -11.28 3.60 11.13
N LEU A 228 -12.48 3.28 10.67
CA LEU A 228 -12.87 3.37 9.26
C LEU A 228 -13.27 4.79 8.83
N SER A 229 -13.42 5.71 9.78
CA SER A 229 -13.64 7.12 9.49
C SER A 229 -12.32 7.87 9.42
N LYS A 230 -12.23 8.86 8.52
CA LYS A 230 -11.15 9.85 8.51
C LYS A 230 -11.27 10.83 9.69
N THR A 231 -12.47 11.00 10.24
CA THR A 231 -12.68 11.86 11.41
C THR A 231 -12.15 11.21 12.68
N LYS A 232 -11.69 12.06 13.61
CA LYS A 232 -11.26 11.60 14.93
C LYS A 232 -12.40 10.80 15.56
N ARG A 233 -12.10 9.55 15.91
CA ARG A 233 -13.00 8.70 16.69
C ARG A 233 -12.45 8.63 18.10
N GLU A 234 -13.14 9.31 19.00
CA GLU A 234 -12.94 9.19 20.44
C GLU A 234 -13.68 7.94 20.95
N GLY A 235 -13.11 7.25 21.94
CA GLY A 235 -13.73 6.11 22.59
C GLY A 235 -13.18 4.75 22.17
N LEU A 236 -14.04 3.74 22.23
CA LEU A 236 -13.69 2.34 22.04
C LEU A 236 -14.47 1.69 20.88
N ILE A 237 -13.85 0.72 20.21
CA ILE A 237 -14.52 -0.20 19.29
C ILE A 237 -14.53 -1.57 19.96
N ARG A 238 -15.70 -2.17 20.12
CA ARG A 238 -15.86 -3.48 20.77
C ARG A 238 -16.39 -4.51 19.79
N TYR A 239 -15.65 -5.58 19.63
CA TYR A 239 -15.99 -6.74 18.81
C TYR A 239 -16.31 -7.91 19.73
N GLU A 240 -17.53 -8.41 19.64
CA GLU A 240 -17.93 -9.65 20.31
C GLU A 240 -17.84 -10.80 19.30
N LEU A 241 -16.76 -11.57 19.39
CA LEU A 241 -16.56 -12.77 18.59
C LEU A 241 -16.99 -14.00 19.40
N LYS A 242 -17.10 -15.16 18.72
CA LYS A 242 -17.53 -16.42 19.35
C LYS A 242 -16.69 -16.80 20.56
N ASP A 243 -15.37 -16.67 20.44
CA ASP A 243 -14.41 -17.19 21.42
C ASP A 243 -13.68 -16.08 22.21
N CYS A 244 -13.85 -14.81 21.82
CA CYS A 244 -13.21 -13.69 22.50
C CYS A 244 -13.97 -12.37 22.31
N VAL A 245 -13.72 -11.43 23.22
CA VAL A 245 -14.11 -10.03 23.06
C VAL A 245 -12.84 -9.22 22.79
N ILE A 246 -12.82 -8.50 21.67
CA ILE A 246 -11.72 -7.61 21.30
C ILE A 246 -12.20 -6.18 21.49
N THR A 247 -11.45 -5.38 22.22
CA THR A 247 -11.70 -3.94 22.39
C THR A 247 -10.51 -3.16 21.87
N ILE A 248 -10.76 -2.20 20.99
CA ILE A 248 -9.77 -1.24 20.49
C ILE A 248 -10.05 0.08 21.19
N GLU A 249 -9.07 0.57 21.94
CA GLU A 249 -9.19 1.80 22.73
C GLU A 249 -8.15 2.80 22.24
N GLY A 250 -8.57 4.05 22.02
CA GLY A 250 -7.68 5.15 21.66
C GLY A 250 -7.41 6.07 22.85
N GLY A 251 -6.45 6.98 22.70
CA GLY A 251 -6.23 8.04 23.70
C GLY A 251 -7.39 9.02 23.73
N ALA A 252 -7.67 9.63 24.89
CA ALA A 252 -8.74 10.63 25.01
C ALA A 252 -8.52 11.83 24.05
N GLU A 253 -7.30 12.35 24.01
CA GLU A 253 -6.96 13.50 23.18
C GLU A 253 -6.58 13.12 21.73
N THR A 254 -5.94 11.97 21.54
CA THR A 254 -5.41 11.56 20.23
C THR A 254 -6.43 10.76 19.41
N GLY A 255 -7.32 10.03 20.06
CA GLY A 255 -8.28 9.11 19.44
C GLY A 255 -7.65 7.77 19.01
N ILE A 256 -8.44 6.94 18.32
CA ILE A 256 -7.97 5.67 17.74
C ILE A 256 -7.19 5.95 16.44
N ALA A 257 -6.12 5.18 16.21
CA ALA A 257 -5.41 5.15 14.93
C ALA A 257 -6.37 4.88 13.76
N ASN A 258 -6.18 5.57 12.65
CA ASN A 258 -6.93 5.35 11.41
C ASN A 258 -6.19 4.39 10.47
N ALA A 259 -6.82 4.02 9.35
CA ALA A 259 -6.24 3.09 8.37
C ALA A 259 -4.91 3.58 7.77
N HIS A 260 -4.68 4.89 7.72
CA HIS A 260 -3.43 5.47 7.27
C HIS A 260 -2.35 5.35 8.36
N ASP A 261 -2.67 5.63 9.61
CA ASP A 261 -1.71 5.44 10.70
C ASP A 261 -1.27 3.97 10.75
N TYR A 262 -2.20 3.04 10.54
CA TYR A 262 -1.91 1.60 10.50
C TYR A 262 -0.89 1.20 9.42
N ASP A 263 -0.70 1.98 8.36
CA ASP A 263 0.34 1.72 7.35
C ASP A 263 1.75 1.72 7.99
N ILE A 264 1.98 2.56 9.01
CA ILE A 264 3.25 2.63 9.75
C ILE A 264 3.45 1.35 10.57
N PHE A 265 2.37 0.82 11.15
CA PHE A 265 2.40 -0.48 11.82
C PHE A 265 2.78 -1.60 10.85
N LEU A 266 2.19 -1.63 9.65
CA LEU A 266 2.54 -2.61 8.62
C LEU A 266 4.01 -2.51 8.18
N ASN A 267 4.54 -1.28 8.09
CA ASN A 267 5.96 -1.06 7.82
C ASN A 267 6.85 -1.68 8.91
N MET A 268 6.57 -1.40 10.19
CA MET A 268 7.30 -1.98 11.32
C MET A 268 7.27 -3.52 11.30
N VAL A 269 6.10 -4.13 11.04
CA VAL A 269 5.96 -5.60 10.95
C VAL A 269 6.76 -6.15 9.77
N THR A 270 6.73 -5.47 8.62
CA THR A 270 7.47 -5.86 7.42
C THR A 270 8.98 -5.78 7.65
N TYR A 271 9.47 -4.71 8.26
CA TYR A 271 10.86 -4.55 8.67
C TYR A 271 11.32 -5.73 9.53
N LEU A 272 10.58 -6.03 10.60
CA LEU A 272 10.93 -7.12 11.52
C LEU A 272 10.93 -8.49 10.81
N ALA A 273 9.96 -8.71 9.92
CA ALA A 273 9.86 -9.95 9.15
C ALA A 273 11.04 -10.14 8.20
N GLU A 274 11.49 -9.09 7.51
CA GLU A 274 12.67 -9.18 6.65
C GLU A 274 13.97 -9.31 7.43
N GLU A 275 14.14 -8.63 8.57
CA GLU A 275 15.31 -8.84 9.42
C GLU A 275 15.37 -10.29 9.93
N MET A 276 14.21 -10.87 10.30
CA MET A 276 14.14 -12.28 10.66
C MET A 276 14.42 -13.20 9.47
N ARG A 277 13.96 -12.84 8.27
CA ARG A 277 14.26 -13.60 7.04
C ARG A 277 15.76 -13.58 6.72
N LYS A 278 16.43 -12.43 6.86
CA LYS A 278 17.89 -12.29 6.69
C LYS A 278 18.64 -13.14 7.71
N PHE A 279 18.25 -13.06 8.99
CA PHE A 279 18.82 -13.88 10.06
C PHE A 279 18.67 -15.39 9.76
N ARG A 280 17.53 -15.84 9.22
CA ARG A 280 17.34 -17.26 8.83
C ARG A 280 18.22 -17.69 7.65
N LYS A 281 18.51 -16.80 6.70
CA LYS A 281 19.39 -17.09 5.55
C LYS A 281 20.86 -17.12 5.95
N THR A 282 21.25 -16.18 6.79
CA THR A 282 22.64 -15.93 7.19
C THR A 282 22.62 -15.73 8.71
N PRO A 283 22.63 -16.82 9.49
CA PRO A 283 22.57 -16.77 10.95
C PRO A 283 23.93 -16.34 11.54
N GLN A 284 24.25 -15.06 11.38
CA GLN A 284 25.39 -14.41 11.99
C GLN A 284 24.86 -13.35 12.96
N GLY A 285 25.25 -13.45 14.23
CA GLY A 285 24.87 -12.48 15.26
C GLY A 285 23.63 -12.86 16.08
N SER A 286 23.01 -11.87 16.71
CA SER A 286 21.83 -12.04 17.56
C SER A 286 20.53 -12.01 16.76
N LEU A 287 19.44 -12.46 17.39
CA LEU A 287 18.08 -12.25 16.86
C LEU A 287 17.83 -10.76 16.54
N PRO A 288 16.90 -10.46 15.61
CA PRO A 288 16.56 -9.08 15.25
C PRO A 288 16.26 -8.22 16.48
N PRO A 289 16.69 -6.95 16.53
CA PRO A 289 16.43 -6.07 17.66
C PRO A 289 14.94 -5.77 17.81
N ARG A 290 14.51 -5.46 19.03
CA ARG A 290 13.13 -5.01 19.35
C ARG A 290 12.89 -3.53 19.07
N VAL A 291 13.74 -2.90 18.26
CA VAL A 291 13.72 -1.47 18.00
C VAL A 291 13.83 -1.25 16.51
N TYR A 292 12.93 -0.44 15.96
CA TYR A 292 12.86 -0.08 14.56
C TYR A 292 13.20 1.41 14.40
N ARG A 293 14.20 1.75 13.57
CA ARG A 293 14.73 3.13 13.44
C ARG A 293 14.70 3.70 12.01
N PRO A 294 13.52 3.87 11.40
CA PRO A 294 13.43 4.40 10.05
C PRO A 294 13.59 5.93 10.02
N THR A 295 13.97 6.45 8.85
CA THR A 295 13.74 7.86 8.53
C THR A 295 12.29 8.10 8.15
N ALA A 296 11.80 9.33 8.31
CA ALA A 296 10.47 9.72 7.88
C ALA A 296 10.28 9.54 6.37
N ALA A 297 11.30 9.84 5.57
CA ALA A 297 11.30 9.59 4.13
C ALA A 297 11.11 8.09 3.80
N GLN A 298 11.78 7.21 4.54
CA GLN A 298 11.64 5.76 4.41
C GLN A 298 10.23 5.27 4.74
N ILE A 299 9.62 5.78 5.82
CA ILE A 299 8.23 5.45 6.18
C ILE A 299 7.28 5.89 5.07
N LEU A 300 7.39 7.16 4.64
CA LEU A 300 6.50 7.74 3.63
C LEU A 300 6.63 7.00 2.30
N LYS A 301 7.85 6.72 1.84
CA LYS A 301 8.10 5.95 0.62
C LYS A 301 7.50 4.55 0.68
N PHE A 302 7.75 3.80 1.75
CA PHE A 302 7.20 2.45 1.91
C PHE A 302 5.67 2.43 1.92
N CYS A 303 5.05 3.40 2.60
CA CYS A 303 3.59 3.57 2.61
C CYS A 303 3.05 4.18 1.31
N ARG A 304 3.91 4.31 0.28
CA ARG A 304 3.66 4.96 -1.02
C ARG A 304 3.04 6.35 -0.90
N ARG A 305 3.45 7.17 0.06
CA ARG A 305 2.95 8.54 0.25
C ARG A 305 3.84 9.53 -0.46
N GLY A 306 3.26 10.69 -0.81
CA GLY A 306 4.05 11.84 -1.24
C GLY A 306 4.98 12.34 -0.13
N ASP A 307 6.04 13.02 -0.54
CA ASP A 307 7.12 13.56 0.29
C ASP A 307 6.92 15.05 0.66
N GLY A 308 5.68 15.55 0.56
CA GLY A 308 5.36 16.93 0.87
C GLY A 308 5.53 17.30 2.35
N GLY A 309 5.65 18.60 2.63
CA GLY A 309 5.88 19.10 3.99
C GLY A 309 4.75 18.81 4.98
N ARG A 310 3.51 18.65 4.50
CA ARG A 310 2.34 18.33 5.33
C ARG A 310 2.41 16.90 5.87
N GLN A 311 2.95 15.97 5.10
CA GLN A 311 3.03 14.55 5.42
C GLN A 311 3.94 14.31 6.63
N TYR A 312 5.01 15.09 6.77
CA TYR A 312 5.90 15.05 7.94
C TYR A 312 5.21 15.53 9.23
N LEU A 313 4.31 16.52 9.14
CA LEU A 313 3.51 16.98 10.30
C LEU A 313 2.44 15.96 10.67
N GLU A 314 1.85 15.30 9.68
CA GLU A 314 0.86 14.23 9.89
C GLU A 314 1.49 12.96 10.46
N LEU A 315 2.77 12.69 10.17
CA LEU A 315 3.51 11.54 10.69
C LEU A 315 3.60 11.57 12.22
N GLU A 316 3.94 12.70 12.84
CA GLU A 316 4.03 12.82 14.30
C GLU A 316 2.68 12.50 14.96
N LYS A 317 1.61 13.11 14.45
CA LYS A 317 0.25 12.86 14.92
C LYS A 317 -0.20 11.40 14.71
N ALA A 318 0.29 10.75 13.66
CA ALA A 318 0.04 9.33 13.42
C ALA A 318 0.73 8.44 14.46
N LEU A 319 1.98 8.76 14.81
CA LEU A 319 2.72 8.08 15.87
C LEU A 319 2.04 8.25 17.23
N ASP A 320 1.55 9.45 17.57
CA ASP A 320 0.76 9.71 18.78
C ASP A 320 -0.48 8.82 18.85
N ARG A 321 -1.25 8.73 17.76
CA ARG A 321 -2.44 7.88 17.68
C ARG A 321 -2.12 6.40 17.77
N LEU A 322 -1.05 5.94 17.11
CA LEU A 322 -0.63 4.53 17.17
C LEU A 322 -0.17 4.13 18.56
N GLN A 323 0.65 4.96 19.23
CA GLN A 323 1.13 4.68 20.58
C GLN A 323 -0.04 4.66 21.58
N ALA A 324 -1.02 5.54 21.39
CA ALA A 324 -2.21 5.59 22.24
C ALA A 324 -3.22 4.46 21.96
N THR A 325 -3.15 3.82 20.79
CA THR A 325 -4.11 2.77 20.41
C THR A 325 -3.74 1.43 21.06
N ARG A 326 -4.65 0.91 21.87
CA ARG A 326 -4.50 -0.37 22.57
C ARG A 326 -5.51 -1.38 22.07
N VAL A 327 -5.04 -2.61 21.88
CA VAL A 327 -5.87 -3.77 21.59
C VAL A 327 -5.98 -4.58 22.87
N LYS A 328 -7.20 -4.79 23.34
CA LYS A 328 -7.52 -5.58 24.53
C LYS A 328 -8.31 -6.81 24.10
N ILE A 329 -7.80 -8.00 24.42
CA ILE A 329 -8.44 -9.27 24.08
C ILE A 329 -8.84 -9.97 25.37
N THR A 330 -10.12 -10.33 25.49
CA THR A 330 -10.67 -11.11 26.59
C THR A 330 -11.13 -12.46 26.06
N ASN A 331 -10.45 -13.54 26.46
CA ASN A 331 -10.81 -14.89 26.05
C ASN A 331 -12.07 -15.38 26.78
N LEU A 332 -12.95 -16.03 26.03
CA LEU A 332 -14.16 -16.68 26.53
C LEU A 332 -13.93 -18.19 26.58
N ASP A 333 -14.21 -18.83 27.72
CA ASP A 333 -14.34 -20.28 27.84
C ASP A 333 -15.76 -20.59 28.32
N GLY A 334 -16.62 -21.13 27.44
CA GLY A 334 -18.01 -21.43 27.78
C GLY A 334 -18.77 -20.21 28.36
N HIS A 335 -18.61 -19.04 27.74
CA HIS A 335 -19.16 -17.75 28.18
C HIS A 335 -18.60 -17.16 29.49
N LYS A 336 -17.59 -17.78 30.13
CA LYS A 336 -16.88 -17.20 31.28
C LYS A 336 -15.56 -16.55 30.86
N ARG A 337 -15.29 -15.32 31.32
CA ARG A 337 -14.04 -14.58 31.05
C ARG A 337 -12.91 -15.14 31.91
N ARG A 338 -11.81 -15.62 31.30
CA ARG A 338 -10.68 -16.22 32.06
C ARG A 338 -9.41 -15.38 32.02
N ALA A 339 -9.00 -14.93 30.83
CA ALA A 339 -7.78 -14.16 30.65
C ALA A 339 -8.06 -12.92 29.80
N THR A 340 -7.56 -11.77 30.26
CA THR A 340 -7.62 -10.51 29.55
C THR A 340 -6.22 -9.99 29.37
N GLU A 341 -5.86 -9.68 28.14
CA GLU A 341 -4.57 -9.09 27.79
C GLU A 341 -4.80 -7.77 27.06
N SER A 342 -3.93 -6.80 27.30
CA SER A 342 -3.96 -5.51 26.63
C SER A 342 -2.56 -5.14 26.18
N PHE A 343 -2.42 -4.84 24.91
CA PHE A 343 -1.16 -4.50 24.29
C PHE A 343 -1.34 -3.33 23.32
N PRO A 344 -0.32 -2.47 23.16
CA PRO A 344 -0.39 -1.36 22.23
C PRO A 344 -0.06 -1.82 20.80
N LEU A 345 -0.48 -1.05 19.80
CA LEU A 345 -0.10 -1.31 18.40
C LEU A 345 1.39 -1.06 18.16
N ILE A 346 1.94 0.00 18.75
CA ILE A 346 3.39 0.29 18.79
C ILE A 346 3.81 0.55 20.24
N GLY A 347 5.09 0.33 20.56
CA GLY A 347 5.63 0.71 21.86
C GLY A 347 5.85 2.22 21.97
N ARG A 348 6.80 2.63 22.80
CA ARG A 348 7.25 4.02 22.85
C ARG A 348 7.89 4.40 21.51
N TYR A 349 7.63 5.61 21.04
CA TYR A 349 8.42 6.21 19.97
C TYR A 349 9.31 7.35 20.49
N LYS A 350 10.41 7.62 19.78
CA LYS A 350 11.29 8.77 20.03
C LYS A 350 11.68 9.40 18.70
N VAL A 351 11.54 10.72 18.60
CA VAL A 351 12.12 11.49 17.49
C VAL A 351 13.62 11.63 17.75
N ILE A 352 14.45 11.01 16.91
CA ILE A 352 15.92 11.05 17.04
C ILE A 352 16.46 12.36 16.50
N SER A 353 16.00 12.76 15.30
CA SER A 353 16.43 13.96 14.61
C SER A 353 15.25 14.70 13.99
N ARG A 354 15.43 16.02 13.84
CA ARG A 354 14.53 16.88 13.06
C ARG A 354 15.36 17.65 12.04
N THR A 355 14.73 17.99 10.92
CA THR A 355 15.33 18.86 9.90
C THR A 355 15.44 20.31 10.42
N THR A 356 16.16 21.16 9.68
CA THR A 356 16.25 22.61 9.96
C THR A 356 14.89 23.30 9.94
N GLN A 357 13.88 22.71 9.29
CA GLN A 357 12.50 23.18 9.25
C GLN A 357 11.62 22.57 10.36
N ASN A 358 12.23 21.98 11.40
CA ASN A 358 11.57 21.34 12.54
C ASN A 358 10.65 20.14 12.18
N LYS A 359 10.86 19.53 11.00
CA LYS A 359 10.13 18.32 10.58
C LYS A 359 10.84 17.08 11.10
N ILE A 360 10.09 16.03 11.45
CA ILE A 360 10.67 14.73 11.83
C ILE A 360 11.57 14.22 10.69
N ASP A 361 12.80 13.87 11.03
CA ASP A 361 13.75 13.28 10.08
C ASP A 361 13.95 11.79 10.38
N GLN A 362 14.30 11.43 11.62
CA GLN A 362 14.44 10.03 12.03
C GLN A 362 13.64 9.75 13.31
N VAL A 363 13.02 8.56 13.36
CA VAL A 363 12.29 8.07 14.53
C VAL A 363 12.81 6.72 14.98
N GLU A 364 12.64 6.45 16.26
CA GLU A 364 12.83 5.16 16.90
C GLU A 364 11.47 4.67 17.39
N LEU A 365 11.15 3.41 17.12
CA LEU A 365 9.91 2.74 17.51
C LEU A 365 10.25 1.47 18.26
N ASP A 366 9.79 1.35 19.50
CA ASP A 366 9.89 0.11 20.26
C ASP A 366 8.82 -0.87 19.71
N ILE A 367 9.26 -2.07 19.30
CA ILE A 367 8.36 -3.11 18.76
C ILE A 367 7.67 -3.82 19.93
N PRO A 368 6.33 -3.85 19.99
CA PRO A 368 5.63 -4.54 21.07
C PRO A 368 5.94 -6.03 21.12
N ASP A 369 5.99 -6.58 22.34
CA ASP A 369 6.33 -7.99 22.56
C ASP A 369 5.46 -8.96 21.77
N TRP A 370 4.16 -8.68 21.66
CA TRP A 370 3.24 -9.54 20.91
C TRP A 370 3.56 -9.61 19.41
N VAL A 371 3.98 -8.49 18.80
CA VAL A 371 4.43 -8.44 17.40
C VAL A 371 5.75 -9.19 17.27
N TYR A 372 6.69 -8.91 18.18
CA TYR A 372 8.00 -9.53 18.16
C TYR A 372 7.91 -11.05 18.26
N GLU A 373 7.13 -11.56 19.21
CA GLU A 373 6.87 -12.99 19.37
C GLU A 373 6.12 -13.60 18.19
N GLY A 374 5.20 -12.86 17.56
CA GLY A 374 4.45 -13.30 16.38
C GLY A 374 5.34 -13.53 15.14
N VAL A 375 6.46 -12.81 15.04
CA VAL A 375 7.37 -12.85 13.87
C VAL A 375 8.63 -13.67 14.14
N VAL A 376 9.30 -13.42 15.27
CA VAL A 376 10.66 -13.92 15.55
C VAL A 376 10.66 -15.34 16.10
N ASN A 377 9.59 -15.77 16.78
CA ASN A 377 9.60 -17.03 17.52
C ASN A 377 9.98 -18.23 16.61
N PRO A 378 11.14 -18.88 16.84
CA PRO A 378 11.66 -19.92 15.95
C PRO A 378 10.89 -21.23 16.05
N GLU A 379 10.23 -21.49 17.17
CA GLU A 379 9.50 -22.74 17.43
C GLU A 379 8.09 -22.75 16.80
N LYS A 380 7.66 -21.60 16.26
CA LYS A 380 6.27 -21.39 15.86
C LYS A 380 6.21 -20.83 14.43
N LYS A 381 5.20 -21.27 13.68
CA LYS A 381 4.84 -20.62 12.40
C LYS A 381 4.53 -19.15 12.68
N ALA A 382 5.18 -18.26 11.92
CA ALA A 382 4.96 -16.82 12.01
C ALA A 382 3.50 -16.47 11.71
N THR A 383 2.92 -15.54 12.48
CA THR A 383 1.52 -15.13 12.36
C THR A 383 1.32 -13.97 11.39
N ILE A 384 2.12 -13.94 10.31
CA ILE A 384 2.09 -12.87 9.31
C ILE A 384 1.66 -13.39 7.94
N LEU A 385 0.93 -12.56 7.19
CA LEU A 385 0.59 -12.78 5.79
C LEU A 385 1.21 -11.72 4.90
N THR A 386 1.53 -12.11 3.67
CA THR A 386 2.04 -11.19 2.66
C THR A 386 0.87 -10.54 1.92
N LEU A 387 0.89 -9.23 1.82
CA LEU A 387 -0.06 -8.42 1.06
C LEU A 387 0.58 -7.95 -0.26
N ASN A 388 -0.24 -7.69 -1.27
CA ASN A 388 0.15 -6.90 -2.43
C ASN A 388 0.51 -5.45 -2.01
N PRO A 389 1.66 -4.90 -2.45
CA PRO A 389 2.08 -3.52 -2.17
C PRO A 389 1.07 -2.44 -2.57
N ASP A 390 0.26 -2.69 -3.60
CA ASP A 390 -0.80 -1.78 -4.05
C ASP A 390 -1.90 -1.58 -2.99
N TYR A 391 -1.90 -2.36 -1.90
CA TYR A 391 -2.71 -2.11 -0.72
C TYR A 391 -2.65 -0.64 -0.24
N PHE A 392 -1.45 -0.02 -0.28
CA PHE A 392 -1.29 1.36 0.14
C PHE A 392 -1.96 2.38 -0.78
N LEU A 393 -2.31 1.97 -1.99
CA LEU A 393 -3.01 2.79 -2.96
C LEU A 393 -4.53 2.75 -2.76
N ILE A 394 -5.06 1.80 -2.00
CA ILE A 394 -6.48 1.78 -1.64
C ILE A 394 -6.80 3.03 -0.82
N THR A 395 -7.73 3.86 -1.30
CA THR A 395 -8.06 5.15 -0.69
C THR A 395 -9.04 4.99 0.46
N LYS A 396 -10.02 4.09 0.32
CA LYS A 396 -11.13 3.95 1.27
C LYS A 396 -10.75 3.04 2.45
N PRO A 397 -10.83 3.49 3.72
CA PRO A 397 -10.53 2.66 4.89
C PRO A 397 -11.34 1.37 4.96
N THR A 398 -12.64 1.44 4.61
CA THR A 398 -13.50 0.26 4.53
C THR A 398 -13.02 -0.74 3.48
N ALA A 399 -12.56 -0.26 2.32
CA ALA A 399 -12.00 -1.13 1.28
C ALA A 399 -10.67 -1.76 1.70
N ARG A 400 -9.82 -1.03 2.43
CA ARG A 400 -8.61 -1.60 3.06
C ARG A 400 -8.95 -2.72 4.03
N PHE A 401 -9.96 -2.52 4.88
CA PHE A 401 -10.46 -3.57 5.77
C PHE A 401 -10.98 -4.80 4.99
N ILE A 402 -11.79 -4.60 3.95
CA ILE A 402 -12.29 -5.68 3.09
C ILE A 402 -11.14 -6.45 2.43
N TYR A 403 -10.13 -5.75 1.92
CA TYR A 403 -8.95 -6.40 1.33
C TYR A 403 -8.21 -7.29 2.35
N ARG A 404 -8.00 -6.80 3.58
CA ARG A 404 -7.39 -7.59 4.66
C ARG A 404 -8.23 -8.83 4.99
N LEU A 405 -9.55 -8.66 5.07
CA LEU A 405 -10.48 -9.75 5.32
C LEU A 405 -10.44 -10.79 4.18
N ALA A 406 -10.46 -10.34 2.92
CA ALA A 406 -10.32 -11.19 1.74
C ALA A 406 -9.01 -11.97 1.76
N ARG A 407 -7.89 -11.29 2.07
CA ARG A 407 -6.58 -11.94 2.13
C ARG A 407 -6.51 -13.05 3.18
N LYS A 408 -7.17 -12.86 4.32
CA LYS A 408 -7.23 -13.87 5.37
C LYS A 408 -8.21 -15.00 5.06
N ALA A 409 -9.42 -14.66 4.62
CA ALA A 409 -10.51 -15.62 4.49
C ALA A 409 -10.56 -16.33 3.13
N ALA A 410 -10.42 -15.57 2.03
CA ALA A 410 -10.46 -16.13 0.68
C ALA A 410 -9.10 -16.75 0.31
N GLY A 411 -8.00 -16.09 0.70
CA GLY A 411 -6.65 -16.57 0.41
C GLY A 411 -6.40 -16.71 -1.10
N GLN A 412 -6.43 -17.94 -1.61
CA GLN A 412 -6.30 -18.24 -3.05
C GLN A 412 -7.63 -18.69 -3.70
N GLY A 413 -8.72 -18.76 -2.94
CA GLY A 413 -10.05 -19.15 -3.41
C GLY A 413 -11.05 -18.03 -3.19
N GLU A 414 -12.20 -18.36 -2.60
CA GLU A 414 -13.30 -17.43 -2.36
C GLU A 414 -13.71 -17.40 -0.88
N ALA A 415 -14.25 -16.28 -0.43
CA ALA A 415 -14.88 -16.14 0.87
C ALA A 415 -16.20 -15.38 0.78
N PHE A 416 -17.09 -15.71 1.71
CA PHE A 416 -18.46 -15.22 1.77
C PHE A 416 -18.71 -14.60 3.14
N TYR A 417 -19.22 -13.37 3.17
CA TYR A 417 -19.63 -12.70 4.41
C TYR A 417 -21.01 -12.07 4.23
N ALA A 418 -21.95 -12.42 5.10
CA ALA A 418 -23.18 -11.65 5.22
C ALA A 418 -22.84 -10.20 5.59
N LEU A 419 -23.53 -9.22 5.00
CA LEU A 419 -23.24 -7.80 5.26
C LEU A 419 -23.41 -7.42 6.74
N LYS A 420 -24.30 -8.12 7.46
CA LYS A 420 -24.46 -7.99 8.92
C LYS A 420 -23.19 -8.38 9.68
N ASP A 421 -22.58 -9.52 9.35
CA ASP A 421 -21.35 -9.98 10.00
C ASP A 421 -20.16 -9.10 9.61
N LEU A 422 -20.13 -8.66 8.35
CA LEU A 422 -19.13 -7.71 7.86
C LEU A 422 -19.24 -6.38 8.61
N HIS A 423 -20.45 -5.86 8.84
CA HIS A 423 -20.70 -4.64 9.60
C HIS A 423 -20.14 -4.75 11.01
N HIS A 424 -20.47 -5.84 11.72
CA HIS A 424 -19.95 -6.12 13.06
C HIS A 424 -18.42 -6.18 13.10
N ARG A 425 -17.80 -6.92 12.18
CA ARG A 425 -16.33 -7.07 12.11
C ARG A 425 -15.60 -5.81 11.66
N SER A 426 -16.26 -4.96 10.89
CA SER A 426 -15.71 -3.69 10.41
C SER A 426 -15.61 -2.64 11.52
N GLY A 427 -16.44 -2.74 12.56
CA GLY A 427 -16.52 -1.73 13.62
C GLY A 427 -17.06 -0.39 13.11
N SER A 428 -17.70 -0.37 11.93
CA SER A 428 -18.22 0.84 11.30
C SER A 428 -19.26 1.53 12.19
N PRO A 429 -19.17 2.85 12.38
CA PRO A 429 -20.18 3.60 13.13
C PRO A 429 -21.45 3.87 12.29
N LEU A 430 -21.44 3.53 11.00
CA LEU A 430 -22.59 3.75 10.13
C LEU A 430 -23.77 2.85 10.54
N PRO A 431 -25.01 3.35 10.49
CA PRO A 431 -26.20 2.50 10.57
C PRO A 431 -26.16 1.39 9.50
N PRO A 432 -26.67 0.18 9.78
CA PRO A 432 -26.57 -0.97 8.87
C PRO A 432 -26.95 -0.66 7.42
N GLY A 433 -28.09 -0.01 7.17
CA GLY A 433 -28.49 0.33 5.80
C GLY A 433 -27.58 1.34 5.08
N LYS A 434 -26.93 2.25 5.81
CA LYS A 434 -25.90 3.15 5.23
C LYS A 434 -24.59 2.38 4.97
N PHE A 435 -24.26 1.43 5.84
CA PHE A 435 -23.11 0.56 5.64
C PHE A 435 -23.29 -0.32 4.41
N GLU A 436 -24.45 -0.97 4.24
CA GLU A 436 -24.76 -1.79 3.06
C GLU A 436 -24.61 -1.00 1.76
N LYS A 437 -25.22 0.21 1.69
CA LYS A 437 -25.04 1.13 0.56
C LYS A 437 -23.57 1.51 0.31
N SER A 438 -22.79 1.67 1.38
CA SER A 438 -21.36 1.92 1.26
C SER A 438 -20.60 0.73 0.66
N ILE A 439 -20.96 -0.51 1.05
CA ILE A 439 -20.38 -1.73 0.45
C ILE A 439 -20.80 -1.87 -1.01
N GLU A 440 -22.07 -1.61 -1.34
CA GLU A 440 -22.54 -1.59 -2.73
C GLU A 440 -21.78 -0.61 -3.60
N ALA A 441 -21.53 0.60 -3.08
CA ALA A 441 -20.72 1.60 -3.78
C ALA A 441 -19.28 1.10 -4.01
N ILE A 442 -18.68 0.45 -3.00
CA ILE A 442 -17.34 -0.15 -3.12
C ILE A 442 -17.33 -1.24 -4.20
N VAL A 443 -18.30 -2.16 -4.17
CA VAL A 443 -18.40 -3.27 -5.13
C VAL A 443 -18.69 -2.77 -6.55
N LYS A 444 -19.51 -1.73 -6.71
CA LYS A 444 -19.76 -1.11 -8.01
C LYS A 444 -18.51 -0.48 -8.57
N GLN A 445 -17.77 0.25 -7.73
CA GLN A 445 -16.54 0.90 -8.15
C GLN A 445 -15.41 -0.08 -8.44
N SER A 446 -15.31 -1.18 -7.69
CA SER A 446 -14.28 -2.20 -7.90
C SER A 446 -14.38 -2.90 -9.25
N LYS A 447 -15.47 -2.71 -10.00
CA LYS A 447 -15.57 -3.18 -11.40
C LYS A 447 -14.66 -2.39 -12.36
N ASN A 448 -14.47 -1.10 -12.10
CA ASN A 448 -13.62 -0.23 -12.92
C ASN A 448 -12.22 -0.07 -12.31
N GLU A 449 -12.15 0.03 -10.99
CA GLU A 449 -10.90 0.14 -10.23
C GLU A 449 -10.79 -1.05 -9.25
N PRO A 450 -10.39 -2.23 -9.74
CA PRO A 450 -10.32 -3.44 -8.93
C PRO A 450 -9.45 -3.28 -7.69
N LEU A 451 -9.82 -3.95 -6.61
CA LEU A 451 -8.88 -4.13 -5.50
C LEU A 451 -7.68 -4.96 -5.97
N PRO A 452 -6.49 -4.75 -5.39
CA PRO A 452 -5.36 -5.63 -5.60
C PRO A 452 -5.78 -7.06 -5.28
N ASP A 453 -5.34 -8.02 -6.10
CA ASP A 453 -5.54 -9.46 -5.92
C ASP A 453 -6.98 -10.01 -5.92
N TYR A 454 -8.02 -9.24 -5.59
CA TYR A 454 -9.36 -9.77 -5.31
C TYR A 454 -10.45 -9.04 -6.09
N ASP A 455 -11.43 -9.81 -6.54
CA ASP A 455 -12.67 -9.30 -7.11
C ASP A 455 -13.79 -9.37 -6.07
N LEU A 456 -14.66 -8.35 -6.09
CA LEU A 456 -15.78 -8.23 -5.18
C LEU A 456 -17.10 -8.36 -5.94
N SER A 457 -18.04 -9.09 -5.37
CA SER A 457 -19.42 -9.12 -5.84
C SER A 457 -20.42 -9.23 -4.70
N LEU A 458 -21.68 -8.89 -4.97
CA LEU A 458 -22.78 -9.06 -4.03
C LEU A 458 -23.75 -10.11 -4.57
N LYS A 459 -24.20 -11.00 -3.70
CA LYS A 459 -25.25 -11.98 -3.96
C LYS A 459 -26.36 -11.82 -2.94
N ASP A 460 -27.59 -12.11 -3.33
CA ASP A 460 -28.70 -12.21 -2.38
C ASP A 460 -28.61 -13.54 -1.64
N GLY A 461 -28.73 -13.49 -0.31
CA GLY A 461 -28.75 -14.65 0.57
C GLY A 461 -30.04 -14.71 1.39
N ARG A 462 -30.29 -15.86 2.04
CA ARG A 462 -31.51 -16.07 2.86
C ARG A 462 -31.68 -15.04 3.97
N ASN A 463 -30.58 -14.55 4.54
CA ASN A 463 -30.56 -13.63 5.69
C ASN A 463 -30.01 -12.24 5.32
N GLY A 464 -30.17 -11.82 4.06
CA GLY A 464 -29.66 -10.56 3.53
C GLY A 464 -28.53 -10.76 2.52
N ARG A 465 -27.96 -9.64 2.06
CA ARG A 465 -26.91 -9.65 1.04
C ARG A 465 -25.61 -10.25 1.57
N ILE A 466 -24.90 -10.92 0.69
CA ILE A 466 -23.61 -11.58 0.94
C ILE A 466 -22.56 -10.92 0.06
N LEU A 467 -21.49 -10.41 0.69
CA LEU A 467 -20.26 -10.03 0.01
C LEU A 467 -19.47 -11.29 -0.34
N VAL A 468 -19.17 -11.44 -1.62
CA VAL A 468 -18.27 -12.47 -2.15
C VAL A 468 -16.94 -11.80 -2.48
N MET A 469 -15.85 -12.38 -1.97
CA MET A 469 -14.49 -11.95 -2.22
C MET A 469 -13.74 -13.12 -2.85
N SER A 470 -13.35 -12.98 -4.11
CA SER A 470 -12.70 -14.05 -4.87
C SER A 470 -11.28 -13.63 -5.24
N LYS A 471 -10.30 -14.52 -5.07
CA LYS A 471 -8.94 -14.28 -5.58
C LYS A 471 -9.04 -14.19 -7.10
N ARG A 472 -8.58 -13.09 -7.68
CA ARG A 472 -8.47 -12.93 -9.13
C ARG A 472 -7.44 -13.92 -9.63
N THR A 473 -7.90 -14.90 -10.40
CA THR A 473 -7.01 -15.73 -11.23
C THR A 473 -6.57 -14.88 -12.40
N GLU A 474 -5.28 -14.59 -12.50
CA GLU A 474 -4.72 -14.09 -13.75
C GLU A 474 -5.02 -15.15 -14.81
N LEU A 475 -5.87 -14.82 -15.77
CA LEU A 475 -5.94 -15.58 -17.02
C LEU A 475 -4.51 -15.58 -17.56
N ALA A 476 -3.89 -16.76 -17.64
CA ALA A 476 -2.63 -16.92 -18.34
C ALA A 476 -2.83 -16.30 -19.74
N ALA A 477 -2.17 -15.17 -19.99
CA ALA A 477 -2.10 -14.60 -21.31
C ALA A 477 -1.44 -15.67 -22.20
N GLY A 478 -2.26 -16.32 -23.02
CA GLY A 478 -1.84 -17.30 -24.02
C GLY A 478 -1.12 -16.64 -25.18
#